data_AF-A0A930RG58-F1
#
_entry.id   AF-A0A930RG58-F1
#
_cell.length_a   1.000
_cell.length_b   1.000
_cell.length_c   1.000
_cell.angle_alpha   90.00
_cell.angle_beta   90.00
_cell.angle_gamma   90.00
#
_symmetry.space_group_name_H-M   'P 1'
#
loop_
_entity.id
_entity.type
_entity.pdbx_description
1 polymer ?
#
loop_
_entity_poly.entity_id
_entity_poly.type
_entity_poly.pdbx_seq_one_letter_code
_entity_poly.pdbx_strand_id
1 'polypeptide(L)'
;MNGKTFRCGQEGFASALGLCILALLLLIAMAAASLTRSGGTVAAEYEREMQLRLAAESGVLTAADELEQRSSAAGKLSAGERRSVAVHDVPMAADIDLHVVIEPQTDGTIWVTAAAIDRRHDTDVSDGEHWMRAKIVRAQMEKKDG
;
A
#
# COMPACT_ATOMS: atom_id res chain seq x y z
N MET A 1 -56.08 -58.35 -7.03
CA MET A 1 -54.75 -57.72 -6.95
C MET A 1 -54.63 -56.73 -8.09
N ASN A 2 -54.43 -55.43 -7.80
CA ASN A 2 -53.75 -54.53 -8.73
C ASN A 2 -53.27 -53.31 -7.92
N GLY A 3 -51.95 -53.26 -7.71
CA GLY A 3 -51.27 -52.25 -6.92
C GLY A 3 -51.35 -50.88 -7.58
N LYS A 4 -51.96 -49.92 -6.87
CA LYS A 4 -51.86 -48.50 -7.24
C LYS A 4 -50.47 -48.01 -6.86
N THR A 5 -49.81 -47.46 -7.87
CA THR A 5 -48.42 -47.06 -7.91
C THR A 5 -48.14 -45.86 -6.99
N PHE A 6 -47.14 -46.02 -6.12
CA PHE A 6 -46.50 -44.92 -5.37
C PHE A 6 -45.75 -44.03 -6.37
N ARG A 7 -46.39 -42.97 -6.90
CA ARG A 7 -45.72 -41.95 -7.75
C ARG A 7 -45.65 -40.56 -7.11
N CYS A 8 -46.35 -40.32 -5.99
CA CYS A 8 -46.46 -38.99 -5.37
C CYS A 8 -45.18 -38.50 -4.63
N GLY A 9 -44.22 -39.38 -4.33
CA GLY A 9 -43.00 -39.01 -3.59
C GLY A 9 -41.76 -38.72 -4.45
N GLN A 10 -41.72 -39.20 -5.68
CA GLN A 10 -40.49 -39.25 -6.48
C GLN A 10 -40.22 -37.93 -7.22
N GLU A 11 -41.28 -37.24 -7.67
CA GLU A 11 -41.18 -35.93 -8.33
C GLU A 11 -40.87 -34.81 -7.31
N GLY A 12 -41.44 -34.89 -6.10
CA GLY A 12 -41.14 -33.97 -5.00
C GLY A 12 -39.69 -34.08 -4.51
N PHE A 13 -39.16 -35.30 -4.40
CA PHE A 13 -37.74 -35.52 -4.08
C PHE A 13 -36.80 -35.03 -5.18
N ALA A 14 -37.13 -35.27 -6.46
CA ALA A 14 -36.35 -34.76 -7.59
C ALA A 14 -36.36 -33.22 -7.63
N SER A 15 -37.49 -32.58 -7.33
CA SER A 15 -37.60 -31.12 -7.26
C SER A 15 -36.84 -30.52 -6.07
N ALA A 16 -36.87 -31.16 -4.90
CA ALA A 16 -36.15 -30.70 -3.72
C ALA A 16 -34.62 -30.86 -3.90
N LEU A 17 -34.18 -31.97 -4.49
CA LEU A 17 -32.77 -32.22 -4.80
C LEU A 17 -32.26 -31.25 -5.87
N GLY A 18 -33.06 -30.99 -6.92
CA GLY A 18 -32.75 -29.99 -7.93
C GLY A 18 -32.62 -28.58 -7.34
N LEU A 19 -33.54 -28.19 -6.44
CA LEU A 19 -33.47 -26.90 -5.74
C LEU A 19 -32.25 -26.82 -4.82
N CYS A 20 -31.90 -27.91 -4.13
CA CYS A 20 -30.72 -27.98 -3.27
C CYS A 20 -29.42 -27.82 -4.08
N ILE A 21 -29.31 -28.52 -5.20
CA ILE A 21 -28.16 -28.38 -6.12
C ILE A 21 -28.10 -26.96 -6.68
N LEU A 22 -29.23 -26.40 -7.11
CA LEU A 22 -29.29 -25.02 -7.59
C LEU A 22 -28.85 -24.02 -6.51
N ALA A 23 -29.33 -24.18 -5.27
CA ALA A 23 -28.95 -23.33 -4.15
C ALA A 23 -27.45 -23.43 -3.84
N LEU A 24 -26.87 -24.63 -3.85
CA LEU A 24 -25.44 -24.84 -3.69
C LEU A 24 -24.64 -24.15 -4.80
N LEU A 25 -25.06 -24.28 -6.06
CA LEU A 25 -24.41 -23.60 -7.19
C LEU A 25 -24.47 -22.07 -7.04
N LEU A 26 -25.62 -21.53 -6.60
CA LEU A 26 -25.77 -20.11 -6.35
C LEU A 26 -24.86 -19.62 -5.20
N LEU A 27 -24.77 -20.38 -4.11
CA LEU A 27 -23.88 -20.07 -3.00
C LEU A 27 -22.41 -20.08 -3.42
N ILE A 28 -21.98 -21.07 -4.22
CA ILE A 28 -20.62 -21.15 -4.75
C ILE A 28 -20.33 -19.96 -5.67
N ALA A 29 -21.25 -19.61 -6.57
CA ALA A 29 -21.10 -18.46 -7.47
C ALA A 29 -20.99 -17.14 -6.70
N MET A 30 -21.84 -16.93 -5.68
CA MET A 30 -21.78 -15.74 -4.82
C MET A 30 -20.49 -15.71 -3.99
N ALA A 31 -20.05 -16.84 -3.44
CA ALA A 31 -18.79 -16.94 -2.72
C ALA A 31 -17.63 -16.57 -3.64
N ALA A 32 -17.52 -17.17 -4.83
CA ALA A 32 -16.48 -16.84 -5.81
C ALA A 32 -16.47 -15.34 -6.14
N ALA A 33 -17.64 -14.75 -6.43
CA ALA A 33 -17.75 -13.31 -6.71
C ALA A 33 -17.30 -12.44 -5.52
N SER A 34 -17.67 -12.81 -4.29
CA SER A 34 -17.26 -12.09 -3.08
C SER A 34 -15.75 -12.17 -2.84
N LEU A 35 -15.13 -13.35 -3.04
CA LEU A 35 -13.69 -13.55 -2.88
C LEU A 35 -12.90 -12.79 -3.95
N THR A 36 -13.35 -12.78 -5.20
CA THR A 36 -12.68 -12.00 -6.26
C THR A 36 -12.77 -10.50 -5.98
N ARG A 37 -13.93 -10.02 -5.51
CA ARG A 37 -14.10 -8.61 -5.16
C ARG A 37 -13.23 -8.22 -3.97
N SER A 38 -13.27 -8.98 -2.87
CA SER A 38 -12.49 -8.67 -1.66
C SER A 38 -10.99 -8.89 -1.85
N GLY A 39 -10.60 -9.95 -2.58
CA GLY A 39 -9.22 -10.22 -2.93
C GLY A 39 -8.62 -9.13 -3.82
N GLY A 40 -9.39 -8.65 -4.80
CA GLY A 40 -8.98 -7.53 -5.67
C GLY A 40 -8.75 -6.23 -4.89
N THR A 41 -9.62 -5.91 -3.91
CA THR A 41 -9.43 -4.72 -3.07
C THR A 41 -8.20 -4.84 -2.18
N VAL A 42 -7.95 -6.01 -1.57
CA VAL A 42 -6.78 -6.21 -0.69
C VAL A 42 -5.48 -6.19 -1.50
N ALA A 43 -5.46 -6.79 -2.69
CA ALA A 43 -4.29 -6.78 -3.56
C ALA A 43 -3.94 -5.35 -4.02
N ALA A 44 -4.95 -4.55 -4.38
CA ALA A 44 -4.75 -3.16 -4.78
C ALA A 44 -4.23 -2.30 -3.61
N GLU A 45 -4.77 -2.46 -2.41
CA GLU A 45 -4.25 -1.78 -1.20
C GLU A 45 -2.81 -2.19 -0.88
N TYR A 46 -2.49 -3.48 -0.99
CA TYR A 46 -1.13 -3.97 -0.75
C TYR A 46 -0.13 -3.44 -1.79
N GLU A 47 -0.49 -3.49 -3.08
CA GLU A 47 0.32 -2.90 -4.14
C GLU A 47 0.55 -1.40 -3.88
N ARG A 48 -0.49 -0.71 -3.41
CA ARG A 48 -0.39 0.71 -3.09
C ARG A 48 0.52 1.00 -1.90
N GLU A 49 0.42 0.21 -0.83
CA GLU A 49 1.35 0.34 0.30
C GLU A 49 2.80 0.09 -0.15
N MET A 50 3.01 -0.92 -1.01
CA MET A 50 4.32 -1.22 -1.57
C MET A 50 4.86 -0.04 -2.40
N GLN A 51 4.02 0.60 -3.22
CA GLN A 51 4.42 1.78 -4.00
C GLN A 51 4.86 2.95 -3.11
N LEU A 52 4.13 3.24 -2.03
CA LEU A 52 4.52 4.30 -1.07
C LEU A 52 5.84 3.98 -0.39
N ARG A 53 6.04 2.72 0.00
CA ARG A 53 7.29 2.25 0.61
C ARG A 53 8.46 2.40 -0.36
N LEU A 54 8.33 1.88 -1.58
CA LEU A 54 9.38 1.98 -2.60
C LEU A 54 9.71 3.43 -2.92
N ALA A 55 8.71 4.31 -3.06
CA ALA A 55 8.95 5.73 -3.31
C ALA A 55 9.76 6.39 -2.17
N ALA A 56 9.42 6.09 -0.91
CA ALA A 56 10.15 6.62 0.24
C ALA A 56 11.57 6.04 0.36
N GLU A 57 11.74 4.72 0.20
CA GLU A 57 13.06 4.06 0.22
C GLU A 57 13.95 4.57 -0.92
N SER A 58 13.43 4.64 -2.15
CA SER A 58 14.16 5.20 -3.29
C SER A 58 14.47 6.68 -3.10
N GLY A 59 13.56 7.48 -2.52
CA GLY A 59 13.82 8.88 -2.21
C GLY A 59 15.00 9.08 -1.25
N VAL A 60 15.11 8.23 -0.23
CA VAL A 60 16.27 8.23 0.68
C VAL A 60 17.54 7.86 -0.06
N LEU A 61 17.52 6.78 -0.87
CA LEU A 61 18.68 6.33 -1.62
C LEU A 61 19.18 7.38 -2.62
N THR A 62 18.28 7.98 -3.39
CA THR A 62 18.64 9.05 -4.34
C THR A 62 19.22 10.27 -3.64
N ALA A 63 18.67 10.65 -2.48
CA ALA A 63 19.24 11.75 -1.70
C ALA A 63 20.61 11.38 -1.11
N ALA A 64 20.81 10.13 -0.69
CA ALA A 64 22.11 9.64 -0.23
C ALA A 64 23.14 9.68 -1.37
N ASP A 65 22.79 9.20 -2.56
CA ASP A 65 23.66 9.24 -3.74
C ASP A 65 24.06 10.68 -4.12
N GLU A 66 23.12 11.63 -4.08
CA GLU A 66 23.40 13.04 -4.31
C GLU A 66 24.33 13.63 -3.24
N LEU A 67 24.16 13.24 -1.97
CA LEU A 67 25.06 13.65 -0.88
C LEU A 67 26.48 13.11 -1.05
N GLU A 68 26.62 11.87 -1.55
CA GLU A 68 27.92 11.27 -1.85
C GLU A 68 28.60 11.96 -3.04
N GLN A 69 27.86 12.22 -4.13
CA GLN A 69 28.40 12.88 -5.32
C GLN A 69 28.71 14.36 -5.09
N ARG A 70 27.89 15.03 -4.30
CA ARG A 70 27.97 16.47 -4.03
C ARG A 70 27.94 16.69 -2.53
N SER A 71 29.11 16.61 -1.88
CA SER A 71 29.19 16.89 -0.43
C SER A 71 28.72 18.31 -0.06
N SER A 72 28.70 19.24 -1.02
CA SER A 72 28.10 20.57 -0.88
C SER A 72 26.57 20.60 -0.90
N ALA A 73 25.89 19.52 -1.30
CA ALA A 73 24.43 19.40 -1.26
C ALA A 73 23.90 19.41 0.19
N ALA A 74 24.69 18.91 1.14
CA ALA A 74 24.45 19.13 2.57
C ALA A 74 24.54 20.61 2.96
N GLY A 75 25.24 21.45 2.21
CA GLY A 75 25.53 22.84 2.58
C GLY A 75 26.26 22.95 3.93
N LYS A 76 26.50 24.18 4.40
CA LYS A 76 26.86 24.41 5.82
C LYS A 76 25.59 24.37 6.67
N LEU A 77 24.86 23.26 6.66
CA LEU A 77 23.73 23.12 7.57
C LEU A 77 24.25 22.96 9.00
N SER A 78 23.66 23.71 9.92
CA SER A 78 23.95 23.55 11.33
C SER A 78 23.30 22.26 11.86
N ALA A 79 23.88 21.66 12.90
CA ALA A 79 23.32 20.47 13.50
C ALA A 79 21.89 20.75 14.02
N GLY A 80 20.94 19.89 13.67
CA GLY A 80 19.51 20.03 13.97
C GLY A 80 18.71 20.87 12.96
N GLU A 81 19.37 21.47 11.97
CA GLU A 81 18.69 22.20 10.89
C GLU A 81 18.18 21.24 9.83
N ARG A 82 16.89 21.34 9.48
CA ARG A 82 16.26 20.55 8.43
C ARG A 82 16.27 21.30 7.12
N ARG A 83 16.66 20.61 6.05
CA ARG A 83 16.60 21.13 4.69
C ARG A 83 15.87 20.17 3.77
N SER A 84 14.91 20.68 3.01
CA SER A 84 14.31 19.91 1.92
C SER A 84 15.29 19.77 0.76
N VAL A 85 15.41 18.55 0.25
CA VAL A 85 16.24 18.20 -0.90
C VAL A 85 15.33 17.81 -2.05
N ALA A 86 15.55 18.43 -3.21
CA ALA A 86 14.93 18.00 -4.44
C ALA A 86 15.63 16.72 -4.91
N VAL A 87 14.89 15.62 -4.93
CA VAL A 87 15.31 14.38 -5.58
C VAL A 87 14.62 14.28 -6.93
N HIS A 88 15.39 13.92 -7.95
CA HIS A 88 14.90 13.76 -9.31
C HIS A 88 14.92 12.28 -9.69
N ASP A 89 14.12 11.91 -10.69
CA ASP A 89 14.12 10.57 -11.30
C ASP A 89 13.76 9.40 -10.37
N VAL A 90 13.11 9.67 -9.23
CA VAL A 90 12.57 8.61 -8.35
C VAL A 90 11.33 8.00 -9.02
N PRO A 91 11.33 6.69 -9.33
CA PRO A 91 10.17 6.05 -9.95
C PRO A 91 9.03 5.96 -8.93
N MET A 92 7.95 6.67 -9.17
CA MET A 92 6.75 6.66 -8.32
C MET A 92 5.48 6.85 -9.15
N ALA A 93 4.35 6.43 -8.60
CA ALA A 93 3.05 6.70 -9.20
C ALA A 93 2.77 8.21 -9.21
N ALA A 94 2.06 8.71 -10.22
CA ALA A 94 1.83 10.15 -10.45
C ALA A 94 1.09 10.87 -9.30
N ASP A 95 0.43 10.09 -8.46
CA ASP A 95 -0.38 10.49 -7.32
C ASP A 95 0.30 10.21 -5.98
N ILE A 96 1.61 9.97 -6.00
CA ILE A 96 2.47 9.96 -4.82
C ILE A 96 3.29 11.24 -4.84
N ASP A 97 3.20 12.03 -3.77
CA ASP A 97 4.10 13.16 -3.56
C ASP A 97 5.25 12.73 -2.67
N LEU A 98 6.48 13.06 -3.07
CA LEU A 98 7.70 12.69 -2.35
C LEU A 98 8.37 13.93 -1.77
N HIS A 99 8.56 13.93 -0.45
CA HIS A 99 9.30 14.97 0.26
C HIS A 99 10.53 14.37 0.92
N VAL A 100 11.71 14.86 0.55
CA VAL A 100 12.97 14.43 1.17
C VAL A 100 13.58 15.57 1.96
N VAL A 101 14.04 15.26 3.16
CA VAL A 101 14.67 16.19 4.10
C VAL A 101 15.97 15.59 4.61
N ILE A 102 16.99 16.43 4.70
CA ILE A 102 18.26 16.12 5.35
C ILE A 102 18.40 16.92 6.64
N GLU A 103 18.98 16.30 7.67
CA GLU A 103 19.16 16.88 8.99
C GLU A 103 20.52 16.43 9.57
N PRO A 104 21.57 17.27 9.47
CA PRO A 104 22.85 16.98 10.11
C PRO A 104 22.70 16.90 11.63
N GLN A 105 23.44 15.99 12.25
CA GLN A 105 23.43 15.74 13.67
C GLN A 105 24.73 16.26 14.32
N THR A 106 24.69 16.46 15.63
CA THR A 106 25.85 16.95 16.40
C THR A 106 26.99 15.94 16.48
N ASP A 107 26.70 14.66 16.26
CA ASP A 107 27.67 13.56 16.27
C ASP A 107 28.40 13.37 14.93
N GLY A 108 28.14 14.24 13.95
CA GLY A 108 28.74 14.16 12.62
C GLY A 108 27.99 13.25 11.63
N THR A 109 26.86 12.66 12.03
CA THR A 109 25.97 11.92 11.12
C THR A 109 24.98 12.85 10.42
N ILE A 110 24.37 12.37 9.33
CA ILE A 110 23.28 13.07 8.64
C ILE A 110 22.08 12.15 8.58
N TRP A 111 20.93 12.62 9.05
CA TRP A 111 19.67 11.91 8.86
C TRP A 111 19.05 12.32 7.53
N VAL A 112 18.67 11.33 6.72
CA VAL A 112 17.92 11.51 5.48
C VAL A 112 16.54 10.91 5.71
N THR A 113 15.51 11.73 5.64
CA THR A 113 14.12 11.30 5.81
C THR A 113 13.35 11.57 4.53
N ALA A 114 12.72 10.55 3.97
CA ALA A 114 11.78 10.68 2.87
C ALA A 114 10.36 10.34 3.32
N ALA A 115 9.39 11.15 2.90
CA ALA A 115 7.97 10.92 3.10
C ALA A 115 7.30 10.81 1.73
N ALA A 116 6.72 9.64 1.44
CA ALA A 116 5.86 9.41 0.29
C ALA A 116 4.40 9.54 0.73
N ILE A 117 3.67 10.50 0.18
CA ILE A 117 2.30 10.87 0.56
C ILE A 117 1.34 10.42 -0.54
N ASP A 118 0.30 9.68 -0.16
CA ASP A 118 -0.76 9.25 -1.06
C ASP A 118 -1.77 10.39 -1.29
N ARG A 119 -1.88 10.89 -2.53
CA ARG A 119 -2.85 11.94 -2.88
C ARG A 119 -4.20 11.43 -3.39
N ARG A 120 -4.36 10.12 -3.62
CA ARG A 120 -5.64 9.57 -4.11
C ARG A 120 -6.70 9.44 -3.04
N HIS A 121 -6.27 9.22 -1.80
CA HIS A 121 -7.18 8.87 -0.72
C HIS A 121 -6.93 9.74 0.51
N ASP A 122 -7.97 10.49 0.88
CA ASP A 122 -8.13 10.90 2.26
C ASP A 122 -8.27 9.62 3.11
N THR A 123 -7.53 9.56 4.20
CA THR A 123 -7.64 8.48 5.17
C THR A 123 -8.90 8.74 5.98
N ASP A 124 -9.84 7.80 5.93
CA ASP A 124 -11.07 7.86 6.72
C ASP A 124 -10.76 7.65 8.21
N VAL A 125 -10.48 8.76 8.90
CA VAL A 125 -10.33 8.84 10.35
C VAL A 125 -11.56 9.57 10.89
N SER A 126 -12.21 8.99 11.90
CA SER A 126 -13.53 9.43 12.37
C SER A 126 -13.54 10.72 13.21
N ASP A 127 -12.45 11.49 13.21
CA ASP A 127 -12.34 12.75 13.96
C ASP A 127 -12.82 13.98 13.16
N GLY A 128 -13.21 13.79 11.90
CA GLY A 128 -13.73 14.85 11.03
C GLY A 128 -12.64 15.68 10.35
N GLU A 129 -11.38 15.28 10.47
CA GLU A 129 -10.24 15.95 9.85
C GLU A 129 -9.81 15.28 8.53
N HIS A 130 -9.12 16.03 7.67
CA HIS A 130 -8.59 15.51 6.40
C HIS A 130 -7.21 14.88 6.61
N TRP A 131 -7.19 13.61 6.98
CA TRP A 131 -5.94 12.87 7.14
C TRP A 131 -5.42 12.38 5.80
N MET A 132 -4.11 12.51 5.57
CA MET A 132 -3.44 11.93 4.41
C MET A 132 -2.60 10.72 4.82
N ARG A 133 -2.63 9.67 4.00
CA ARG A 133 -1.77 8.50 4.21
C ARG A 133 -0.36 8.82 3.73
N ALA A 134 0.65 8.53 4.55
CA ALA A 134 2.05 8.68 4.16
C ALA A 134 2.90 7.51 4.67
N LYS A 135 3.95 7.16 3.91
CA LYS A 135 5.03 6.29 4.35
C LYS A 135 6.29 7.10 4.54
N ILE A 136 6.89 7.00 5.72
CA ILE A 136 8.11 7.71 6.08
C ILE A 136 9.24 6.70 6.25
N VAL A 137 10.36 6.94 5.58
CA VAL A 137 11.59 6.16 5.71
C VAL A 137 12.68 7.12 6.14
N ARG A 138 13.48 6.69 7.12
CA ARG A 138 14.64 7.43 7.60
C ARG A 138 15.88 6.56 7.50
N ALA A 139 16.95 7.10 6.95
CA ALA A 139 18.29 6.54 7.03
C ALA A 139 19.23 7.49 7.79
N GLN A 140 20.25 6.91 8.39
CA GLN A 140 21.39 7.63 8.96
C GLN A 140 22.59 7.40 8.04
N MET A 141 23.25 8.47 7.67
CA MET A 141 24.49 8.46 6.91
C MET A 141 25.65 8.86 7.82
N GLU A 142 26.72 8.09 7.74
CA GLU A 142 27.98 8.39 8.41
C GLU A 142 29.01 8.81 7.38
N LYS A 143 29.78 9.85 7.71
CA LYS A 143 30.90 10.22 6.87
C LYS A 143 31.98 9.14 6.99
N LYS A 144 32.30 8.48 5.88
CA LYS A 144 33.46 7.60 5.83
C LYS A 144 34.73 8.45 5.79
N ASP A 145 35.63 8.23 6.73
CA ASP A 145 37.00 8.77 6.63
C ASP A 145 37.65 8.11 5.40
N GLY A 146 38.01 8.96 4.43
CA GLY A 146 38.70 8.55 3.20
C GLY A 146 40.17 8.26 3.43
#